data_AF-A0A963ZUC3-F1
#
_entry.id   AF-A0A963ZUC3-F1
#
_cell.length_a   1.000
_cell.length_b   1.000
_cell.length_c   1.000
_cell.angle_alpha   90.00
_cell.angle_beta   90.00
_cell.angle_gamma   90.00
#
_symmetry.space_group_name_H-M   'P 1'
#
loop_
_entity.id
_entity.type
_entity.pdbx_description
1 polymer ?
#
loop_
_entity_poly.entity_id
_entity_poly.type
_entity_poly.pdbx_seq_one_letter_code
_entity_poly.pdbx_strand_id
1 'polypeptide(L)'
;MKNIQHLIIAFAAAMILNACSPAGGTFTGSEYMPDMAHSVAYEANTYNYYYYNTWDEASTFKLKQLAIARDPVKGTIPRGYAGIYLAPTSTAQNAMLDRLHGLDQINAISEPMNGHAPYYYADSEAGRARAIAEITDNPYPITAAGLEKGKELYTLYCAICHGDKGDGQGYLVNSDENPNVKYPLVPAIFTKDTFYLASNGRFYHTIMYGRNAMGSYADKLGYEERWEVIHYIRSLQAKAQKLEYDEEKNTFNPAFGTPGKQFQAMHAMMSTDMEMQPGEAHDGETPAEGEGTGHSQEGGNGHQ
;
A
#
# COMPACT_ATOMS: atom_id res chain seq x y z
N MET A 1 75.50 -5.28 -1.78
CA MET A 1 74.64 -6.37 -1.29
C MET A 1 73.85 -6.00 -0.04
N LYS A 2 74.50 -5.55 1.06
CA LYS A 2 73.78 -5.14 2.29
C LYS A 2 72.71 -4.07 2.06
N ASN A 3 72.99 -3.01 1.29
CA ASN A 3 71.99 -1.95 1.03
C ASN A 3 70.75 -2.44 0.27
N ILE A 4 70.89 -3.46 -0.60
CA ILE A 4 69.76 -4.08 -1.31
C ILE A 4 68.90 -4.89 -0.34
N GLN A 5 69.52 -5.63 0.61
CA GLN A 5 68.78 -6.35 1.64
C GLN A 5 67.96 -5.40 2.53
N HIS A 6 68.51 -4.24 2.89
CA HIS A 6 67.78 -3.25 3.70
C HIS A 6 66.60 -2.64 2.92
N LEU A 7 66.74 -2.40 1.62
CA LEU A 7 65.64 -1.94 0.77
C LEU A 7 64.53 -2.99 0.62
N ILE A 8 64.89 -4.26 0.45
CA ILE A 8 63.91 -5.36 0.38
C ILE A 8 63.15 -5.50 1.71
N ILE A 9 63.84 -5.42 2.84
CA ILE A 9 63.22 -5.51 4.17
C ILE A 9 62.29 -4.31 4.40
N ALA A 10 62.71 -3.09 4.05
CA ALA A 10 61.87 -1.90 4.17
C ALA A 10 60.62 -1.98 3.29
N PHE A 11 60.77 -2.48 2.05
CA PHE A 11 59.64 -2.68 1.14
C PHE A 11 58.67 -3.76 1.64
N ALA A 12 59.19 -4.88 2.14
CA ALA A 12 58.37 -5.95 2.73
C ALA A 12 57.62 -5.46 3.99
N ALA A 13 58.28 -4.70 4.86
CA ALA A 13 57.63 -4.10 6.04
C ALA A 13 56.53 -3.10 5.65
N ALA A 14 56.77 -2.27 4.63
CA ALA A 14 55.75 -1.34 4.11
C ALA A 14 54.56 -2.08 3.49
N MET A 15 54.79 -3.20 2.79
CA MET A 15 53.71 -4.04 2.27
C MET A 15 52.87 -4.66 3.39
N ILE A 16 53.50 -5.18 4.45
CA ILE A 16 52.79 -5.78 5.60
C ILE A 16 51.93 -4.73 6.31
N LEU A 17 52.45 -3.51 6.50
CA LEU A 17 51.70 -2.42 7.14
C LEU A 17 50.52 -1.92 6.31
N ASN A 18 50.61 -1.95 4.98
CA ASN A 18 49.49 -1.60 4.09
C ASN A 18 48.48 -2.74 3.90
N ALA A 19 48.92 -4.00 3.97
CA ALA A 19 48.05 -5.17 3.84
C ALA A 19 47.04 -5.29 5.01
N CYS A 20 47.36 -4.74 6.18
CA CYS A 20 46.50 -4.73 7.36
C CYS A 20 45.85 -3.37 7.64
N SER A 21 45.71 -2.50 6.63
CA SER A 21 45.03 -1.21 6.84
C SER A 21 43.57 -1.46 7.26
N PRO A 22 43.08 -0.86 8.36
CA PRO A 22 41.66 -0.93 8.70
C PRO A 22 40.83 -0.28 7.59
N ALA A 23 39.57 -0.70 7.48
CA ALA A 23 38.60 0.00 6.65
C ALA A 23 38.50 1.47 7.09
N GLY A 24 38.38 2.39 6.13
CA GLY A 24 38.34 3.82 6.43
C GLY A 24 38.17 4.67 5.18
N GLY A 25 37.40 5.76 5.30
CA GLY A 25 37.12 6.66 4.18
C GLY A 25 36.47 5.93 3.01
N THR A 26 37.17 5.90 1.87
CA THR A 26 36.74 5.22 0.64
C THR A 26 37.22 3.77 0.53
N PHE A 27 38.01 3.28 1.49
CA PHE A 27 38.49 1.90 1.53
C PHE A 27 37.57 1.05 2.41
N THR A 28 36.88 0.09 1.79
CA THR A 28 35.92 -0.80 2.46
C THR A 28 36.58 -1.91 3.27
N GLY A 29 37.90 -2.07 3.18
CA GLY A 29 38.63 -3.15 3.83
C GLY A 29 38.97 -4.30 2.88
N SER A 30 39.77 -5.25 3.38
CA SER A 30 40.06 -6.51 2.68
C SER A 30 39.06 -7.58 3.09
N GLU A 31 38.54 -8.33 2.12
CA GLU A 31 37.66 -9.47 2.36
C GLU A 31 38.48 -10.78 2.39
N TYR A 32 38.30 -11.59 3.43
CA TYR A 32 38.90 -12.93 3.52
C TYR A 32 37.84 -13.98 3.17
N MET A 33 38.12 -14.82 2.18
CA MET A 33 37.21 -15.86 1.65
C MET A 33 35.81 -15.33 1.27
N PRO A 34 35.68 -14.43 0.26
CA PRO A 34 34.40 -13.85 -0.14
C PRO A 34 33.61 -14.70 -1.15
N ASP A 35 33.71 -16.04 -1.08
CA ASP A 35 33.16 -16.96 -2.08
C ASP A 35 31.62 -16.92 -2.18
N MET A 36 30.95 -16.49 -1.11
CA MET A 36 29.49 -16.25 -1.08
C MET A 36 29.08 -14.88 -0.51
N ALA A 37 30.03 -13.96 -0.33
CA ALA A 37 29.74 -12.64 0.23
C ALA A 37 28.97 -11.74 -0.75
N HIS A 38 29.07 -12.01 -2.05
CA HIS A 38 28.48 -11.21 -3.12
C HIS A 38 27.46 -12.04 -3.90
N SER A 39 26.26 -11.50 -4.08
CA SER A 39 25.21 -12.17 -4.86
C SER A 39 25.65 -12.34 -6.32
N VAL A 40 25.66 -13.60 -6.78
CA VAL A 40 25.71 -13.99 -8.21
C VAL A 40 24.32 -13.96 -8.85
N ALA A 41 23.27 -13.70 -8.06
CA ALA A 41 21.91 -13.42 -8.52
C ALA A 41 21.68 -11.91 -8.69
N TYR A 42 20.73 -11.52 -9.54
CA TYR A 42 20.34 -10.12 -9.71
C TYR A 42 19.58 -9.65 -8.47
N GLU A 43 20.17 -8.67 -7.77
CA GLU A 43 19.53 -8.00 -6.64
C GLU A 43 18.94 -6.67 -7.09
N ALA A 44 17.74 -6.34 -6.61
CA ALA A 44 17.10 -5.06 -6.93
C ALA A 44 17.94 -3.89 -6.39
N ASN A 45 18.06 -2.82 -7.19
CA ASN A 45 18.79 -1.59 -6.84
C ASN A 45 20.27 -1.78 -6.48
N THR A 46 20.88 -2.90 -6.89
CA THR A 46 22.29 -3.20 -6.59
C THR A 46 23.10 -3.24 -7.87
N TYR A 47 24.12 -2.38 -7.94
CA TYR A 47 25.11 -2.42 -9.02
C TYR A 47 26.32 -3.23 -8.54
N ASN A 48 26.27 -4.55 -8.68
CA ASN A 48 27.33 -5.44 -8.24
C ASN A 48 28.36 -5.70 -9.36
N TYR A 49 29.56 -5.15 -9.22
CA TYR A 49 30.73 -5.42 -10.07
C TYR A 49 31.61 -6.52 -9.44
N TYR A 50 31.01 -7.66 -9.12
CA TYR A 50 31.75 -8.83 -8.67
C TYR A 50 32.30 -9.57 -9.88
N TYR A 51 33.58 -9.93 -9.86
CA TYR A 51 34.30 -10.45 -11.04
C TYR A 51 33.79 -11.80 -11.56
N TYR A 52 33.00 -12.54 -10.77
CA TYR A 52 32.31 -13.75 -11.21
C TYR A 52 30.92 -13.48 -11.83
N ASN A 53 30.45 -12.23 -11.83
CA ASN A 53 29.21 -11.86 -12.51
C ASN A 53 29.49 -11.69 -14.01
N THR A 54 29.21 -12.73 -14.80
CA THR A 54 29.44 -12.77 -16.27
C THR A 54 28.20 -12.41 -17.09
N TRP A 55 27.22 -11.77 -16.46
CA TRP A 55 25.91 -11.49 -17.05
C TRP A 55 25.96 -10.65 -18.32
N ASP A 56 26.88 -9.71 -18.39
CA ASP A 56 27.06 -8.79 -19.51
C ASP A 56 27.75 -9.43 -20.71
N GLU A 57 28.55 -10.49 -20.51
CA GLU A 57 29.19 -11.25 -21.59
C GLU A 57 28.16 -11.97 -22.49
N ALA A 58 27.06 -12.44 -21.88
CA ALA A 58 25.99 -13.16 -22.58
C ALA A 58 24.74 -12.31 -22.86
N SER A 59 24.65 -11.10 -22.30
CA SER A 59 23.47 -10.25 -22.38
C SER A 59 23.57 -9.23 -23.53
N THR A 60 22.44 -9.00 -24.21
CA THR A 60 22.29 -7.89 -25.17
C THR A 60 22.12 -6.53 -24.48
N PHE A 61 21.86 -6.53 -23.18
CA PHE A 61 21.73 -5.35 -22.32
C PHE A 61 23.00 -5.14 -21.51
N LYS A 62 23.40 -3.87 -21.34
CA LYS A 62 24.56 -3.50 -20.49
C LYS A 62 24.25 -3.78 -19.02
N LEU A 63 25.26 -4.08 -18.20
CA LEU A 63 25.13 -4.33 -16.75
C LEU A 63 24.28 -3.26 -16.02
N LYS A 64 24.47 -1.98 -16.36
CA LYS A 64 23.67 -0.87 -15.80
C LYS A 64 22.17 -1.03 -16.03
N GLN A 65 21.77 -1.56 -17.17
CA GLN A 65 20.35 -1.78 -17.50
C GLN A 65 19.78 -3.01 -16.80
N LEU A 66 20.64 -3.95 -16.38
CA LEU A 66 20.27 -5.13 -15.62
C LEU A 66 20.13 -4.83 -14.11
N ALA A 67 20.91 -3.88 -13.59
CA ALA A 67 20.93 -3.51 -12.17
C ALA A 67 19.76 -2.60 -11.73
N ILE A 68 19.04 -2.00 -12.67
CA ILE A 68 17.86 -1.17 -12.38
C ILE A 68 16.58 -2.00 -12.43
N ALA A 69 15.64 -1.73 -11.52
CA ALA A 69 14.31 -2.30 -11.60
C ALA A 69 13.66 -1.91 -12.94
N ARG A 70 13.04 -2.89 -13.60
CA ARG A 70 12.39 -2.69 -14.91
C ARG A 70 10.92 -2.32 -14.68
N ASP A 71 10.43 -1.42 -15.50
CA ASP A 71 9.01 -1.08 -15.48
C ASP A 71 8.16 -2.26 -15.97
N PRO A 72 7.00 -2.51 -15.33
CA PRO A 72 6.05 -3.49 -15.82
C PRO A 72 5.44 -3.05 -17.16
N VAL A 73 4.99 -4.01 -17.96
CA VAL A 73 4.28 -3.71 -19.22
C VAL A 73 2.99 -2.94 -18.92
N LYS A 74 2.73 -1.88 -19.69
CA LYS A 74 1.54 -1.04 -19.52
C LYS A 74 0.27 -1.90 -19.57
N GLY A 75 -0.64 -1.69 -18.62
CA GLY A 75 -1.89 -2.44 -18.49
C GLY A 75 -1.79 -3.71 -17.65
N THR A 76 -0.60 -4.08 -17.16
CA THR A 76 -0.45 -5.18 -16.20
C THR A 76 -1.15 -4.81 -14.89
N ILE A 77 -2.05 -5.66 -14.43
CA ILE A 77 -2.72 -5.50 -13.13
C ILE A 77 -2.09 -6.54 -12.18
N PRO A 78 -1.44 -6.10 -11.09
CA PRO A 78 -0.93 -7.03 -10.09
C PRO A 78 -2.09 -7.72 -9.36
N ARG A 79 -1.88 -8.97 -8.95
CA ARG A 79 -2.83 -9.67 -8.07
C ARG A 79 -2.86 -8.97 -6.71
N GLY A 80 -4.03 -8.49 -6.29
CA GLY A 80 -4.22 -7.66 -5.08
C GLY A 80 -5.61 -6.99 -5.03
N TYR A 81 -5.68 -5.73 -4.55
CA TYR A 81 -6.90 -4.93 -4.31
C TYR A 81 -7.84 -4.71 -5.51
N ALA A 82 -7.52 -5.21 -6.71
CA ALA A 82 -8.39 -5.12 -7.88
C ALA A 82 -9.81 -5.67 -7.63
N GLY A 83 -9.94 -6.70 -6.79
CA GLY A 83 -11.25 -7.27 -6.42
C GLY A 83 -12.10 -6.36 -5.54
N ILE A 84 -11.49 -5.56 -4.65
CA ILE A 84 -12.21 -4.62 -3.77
C ILE A 84 -12.83 -3.49 -4.59
N TYR A 85 -12.08 -2.95 -5.55
CA TYR A 85 -12.59 -1.87 -6.38
C TYR A 85 -13.79 -2.30 -7.26
N LEU A 86 -13.78 -3.54 -7.74
CA LEU A 86 -14.88 -4.09 -8.54
C LEU A 86 -16.08 -4.56 -7.71
N ALA A 87 -15.95 -4.57 -6.37
CA ALA A 87 -17.02 -5.01 -5.50
C ALA A 87 -18.13 -3.94 -5.46
N PRO A 88 -19.38 -4.31 -5.80
CA PRO A 88 -20.47 -3.36 -6.05
C PRO A 88 -21.08 -2.76 -4.77
N THR A 89 -20.76 -3.32 -3.60
CA THR A 89 -21.33 -2.92 -2.31
C THR A 89 -20.26 -2.91 -1.23
N SER A 90 -20.49 -2.13 -0.18
CA SER A 90 -19.63 -2.11 1.01
C SER A 90 -19.48 -3.51 1.63
N THR A 91 -20.55 -4.30 1.69
CA THR A 91 -20.49 -5.70 2.14
C THR A 91 -19.54 -6.55 1.29
N ALA A 92 -19.61 -6.43 -0.03
CA ALA A 92 -18.72 -7.18 -0.92
C ALA A 92 -17.26 -6.69 -0.83
N GLN A 93 -17.06 -5.40 -0.59
CA GLN A 93 -15.74 -4.82 -0.33
C GLN A 93 -15.16 -5.37 0.98
N ASN A 94 -15.97 -5.46 2.03
CA ASN A 94 -15.58 -5.99 3.35
C ASN A 94 -15.20 -7.48 3.27
N ALA A 95 -16.03 -8.30 2.62
CA ALA A 95 -15.72 -9.72 2.45
C ALA A 95 -14.41 -9.94 1.66
N MET A 96 -14.13 -9.06 0.69
CA MET A 96 -12.88 -9.10 -0.06
C MET A 96 -11.69 -8.61 0.78
N LEU A 97 -11.87 -7.60 1.64
CA LEU A 97 -10.85 -7.16 2.60
C LEU A 97 -10.51 -8.27 3.61
N ASP A 98 -11.51 -8.95 4.16
CA ASP A 98 -11.32 -10.05 5.11
C ASP A 98 -10.48 -11.17 4.48
N ARG A 99 -10.75 -11.51 3.22
CA ARG A 99 -9.96 -12.49 2.46
C ARG A 99 -8.51 -12.07 2.27
N LEU A 100 -8.26 -10.80 1.98
CA LEU A 100 -6.91 -10.31 1.77
C LEU A 100 -6.11 -10.24 3.08
N HIS A 101 -6.78 -9.94 4.19
CA HIS A 101 -6.19 -9.97 5.53
C HIS A 101 -6.05 -11.40 6.08
N GLY A 102 -6.57 -12.40 5.38
CA GLY A 102 -6.56 -13.79 5.83
C GLY A 102 -7.46 -14.03 7.05
N LEU A 103 -8.53 -13.24 7.18
CA LEU A 103 -9.51 -13.31 8.27
C LEU A 103 -10.76 -14.11 7.88
N ASP A 104 -10.90 -14.49 6.62
CA ASP A 104 -12.09 -15.18 6.10
C ASP A 104 -12.11 -16.69 6.43
N GLN A 105 -10.96 -17.31 6.73
CA GLN A 105 -10.85 -18.73 7.08
C GLN A 105 -9.71 -19.00 8.08
N ILE A 106 -9.84 -20.07 8.87
CA ILE A 106 -8.85 -20.50 9.89
C ILE A 106 -7.45 -20.78 9.29
N ASN A 107 -7.40 -21.15 8.01
CA ASN A 107 -6.15 -21.43 7.28
C ASN A 107 -5.86 -20.41 6.16
N ALA A 108 -6.54 -19.27 6.16
CA ALA A 108 -6.29 -18.27 5.14
C ALA A 108 -4.88 -17.68 5.35
N ILE A 109 -4.10 -17.69 4.27
CA ILE A 109 -2.82 -16.99 4.23
C ILE A 109 -3.14 -15.58 3.72
N SER A 110 -2.83 -14.56 4.51
CA SER A 110 -2.93 -13.18 4.05
C SER A 110 -2.15 -13.06 2.74
N GLU A 111 -2.82 -12.68 1.67
CA GLU A 111 -2.17 -12.40 0.40
C GLU A 111 -1.43 -11.06 0.60
N PRO A 112 -0.08 -11.04 0.70
CA PRO A 112 0.63 -9.81 0.98
C PRO A 112 0.36 -8.84 -0.16
N MET A 113 -0.38 -7.79 0.17
CA MET A 113 -0.92 -6.91 -0.83
C MET A 113 0.16 -5.98 -1.32
N ASN A 114 0.48 -6.12 -2.60
CA ASN A 114 1.09 -5.03 -3.35
C ASN A 114 0.11 -3.86 -3.27
N GLY A 115 0.53 -2.72 -2.73
CA GLY A 115 -0.29 -1.53 -2.42
C GLY A 115 -0.88 -0.81 -3.64
N HIS A 116 -1.29 -1.56 -4.65
CA HIS A 116 -1.81 -1.12 -5.93
C HIS A 116 -3.27 -1.56 -6.07
N ALA A 117 -4.18 -0.61 -5.87
CA ALA A 117 -5.54 -0.72 -6.39
C ALA A 117 -5.63 0.09 -7.69
N PRO A 118 -6.34 -0.42 -8.71
CA PRO A 118 -6.58 0.35 -9.92
C PRO A 118 -7.25 1.70 -9.62
N TYR A 119 -6.72 2.78 -10.19
CA TYR A 119 -7.23 4.13 -10.02
C TYR A 119 -7.66 4.69 -11.37
N TYR A 120 -8.97 4.79 -11.59
CA TYR A 120 -9.56 5.07 -12.92
C TYR A 120 -9.87 6.55 -13.16
N TYR A 121 -9.44 7.42 -12.27
CA TYR A 121 -9.56 8.87 -12.44
C TYR A 121 -8.28 9.37 -13.09
N ALA A 122 -8.40 10.01 -14.25
CA ALA A 122 -7.23 10.59 -14.93
C ALA A 122 -6.68 11.80 -14.17
N ASP A 123 -5.38 12.07 -14.31
CA ASP A 123 -4.73 13.30 -13.84
C ASP A 123 -5.16 14.50 -14.69
N SER A 124 -6.35 15.00 -14.39
CA SER A 124 -7.01 16.11 -15.07
C SER A 124 -8.04 16.74 -14.13
N GLU A 125 -8.42 18.00 -14.36
CA GLU A 125 -9.46 18.63 -13.54
C GLU A 125 -10.80 17.88 -13.59
N ALA A 126 -11.15 17.31 -14.76
CA ALA A 126 -12.35 16.48 -14.90
C ALA A 126 -12.22 15.17 -14.08
N GLY A 127 -11.07 14.51 -14.14
CA GLY A 127 -10.80 13.31 -13.34
C GLY A 127 -10.84 13.60 -11.85
N ARG A 128 -10.27 14.72 -11.41
CA ARG A 128 -10.32 15.19 -10.03
C ARG A 128 -11.75 15.49 -9.57
N ALA A 129 -12.53 16.19 -10.39
CA ALA A 129 -13.92 16.49 -10.07
C ALA A 129 -14.75 15.22 -9.88
N ARG A 130 -14.56 14.22 -10.76
CA ARG A 130 -15.17 12.90 -10.61
C ARG A 130 -14.70 12.19 -9.34
N ALA A 131 -13.40 12.17 -9.05
CA ALA A 131 -12.88 11.56 -7.83
C ALA A 131 -13.49 12.19 -6.58
N ILE A 132 -13.65 13.51 -6.56
CA ILE A 132 -14.31 14.21 -5.46
C ILE A 132 -15.79 13.83 -5.34
N ALA A 133 -16.50 13.65 -6.44
CA ALA A 133 -17.91 13.32 -6.43
C ALA A 133 -18.20 11.85 -6.07
N GLU A 134 -17.36 10.93 -6.55
CA GLU A 134 -17.59 9.47 -6.47
C GLU A 134 -16.91 8.83 -5.26
N ILE A 135 -15.76 9.35 -4.82
CA ILE A 135 -15.04 8.84 -3.65
C ILE A 135 -15.45 9.65 -2.41
N THR A 136 -16.59 9.28 -1.85
CA THR A 136 -17.11 9.93 -0.64
C THR A 136 -16.58 9.23 0.61
N ASP A 137 -16.80 7.93 0.74
CA ASP A 137 -16.47 7.18 1.94
C ASP A 137 -15.03 6.66 1.96
N ASN A 138 -14.54 6.31 3.15
CA ASN A 138 -13.33 5.51 3.31
C ASN A 138 -13.73 4.02 3.33
N PRO A 139 -13.18 3.16 2.46
CA PRO A 139 -13.48 1.73 2.48
C PRO A 139 -13.01 1.02 3.75
N TYR A 140 -12.13 1.65 4.53
CA TYR A 140 -11.67 1.13 5.81
C TYR A 140 -12.46 1.75 6.97
N PRO A 141 -12.80 0.96 7.99
CA PRO A 141 -13.39 1.49 9.20
C PRO A 141 -12.37 2.31 10.00
N ILE A 142 -12.87 3.28 10.76
CA ILE A 142 -12.08 4.03 11.72
C ILE A 142 -11.72 3.06 12.86
N THR A 143 -10.45 2.75 13.03
CA THR A 143 -9.94 1.90 14.13
C THR A 143 -8.85 2.64 14.88
N ALA A 144 -8.64 2.31 16.16
CA ALA A 144 -7.53 2.88 16.92
C ALA A 144 -6.16 2.56 16.28
N ALA A 145 -6.00 1.34 15.75
CA ALA A 145 -4.79 0.91 15.05
C ALA A 145 -4.55 1.69 13.76
N GLY A 146 -5.57 1.83 12.90
CA GLY A 146 -5.47 2.58 11.65
C GLY A 146 -5.24 4.08 11.85
N LEU A 147 -5.79 4.66 12.93
CA LEU A 147 -5.51 6.06 13.30
C LEU A 147 -4.06 6.25 13.77
N GLU A 148 -3.50 5.34 14.57
CA GLU A 148 -2.10 5.45 14.99
C GLU A 148 -1.15 5.21 13.82
N LYS A 149 -1.44 4.24 12.95
CA LYS A 149 -0.67 4.02 11.72
C LYS A 149 -0.74 5.22 10.78
N GLY A 150 -1.93 5.78 10.57
CA GLY A 150 -2.14 7.00 9.79
C GLY A 150 -1.39 8.20 10.34
N LYS A 151 -1.28 8.33 11.68
CA LYS A 151 -0.48 9.35 12.36
C LYS A 151 1.00 9.21 12.08
N GLU A 152 1.56 8.02 12.19
CA GLU A 152 2.97 7.75 11.86
C GLU A 152 3.29 8.13 10.42
N LEU A 153 2.48 7.65 9.47
CA LEU A 153 2.63 7.92 8.04
C LEU A 153 2.48 9.41 7.72
N TYR A 154 1.50 10.08 8.32
CA TYR A 154 1.31 11.52 8.15
C TYR A 154 2.52 12.30 8.66
N THR A 155 3.04 11.93 9.83
CA THR A 155 4.21 12.59 10.44
C THR A 155 5.42 12.44 9.54
N LEU A 156 5.62 11.24 8.97
CA LEU A 156 6.75 10.94 8.09
C LEU A 156 6.67 11.66 6.73
N TYR A 157 5.50 11.69 6.09
CA TYR A 157 5.37 12.09 4.70
C TYR A 157 4.69 13.44 4.47
N CYS A 158 3.83 13.89 5.39
CA CYS A 158 2.94 15.03 5.19
C CYS A 158 3.23 16.20 6.13
N ALA A 159 3.49 15.94 7.42
CA ALA A 159 3.67 16.95 8.46
C ALA A 159 4.86 17.89 8.21
N ILE A 160 5.89 17.39 7.52
CA ILE A 160 7.07 18.19 7.14
C ILE A 160 6.71 19.48 6.39
N CYS A 161 5.63 19.46 5.62
CA CYS A 161 5.07 20.64 4.94
C CYS A 161 3.76 21.11 5.57
N HIS A 162 2.83 20.19 5.86
CA HIS A 162 1.48 20.55 6.31
C HIS A 162 1.36 20.83 7.81
N GLY A 163 2.42 20.59 8.60
CA GLY A 163 2.44 20.74 10.05
C GLY A 163 1.74 19.59 10.78
N ASP A 164 2.12 19.34 12.03
CA ASP A 164 1.53 18.26 12.85
C ASP A 164 0.03 18.45 13.11
N LYS A 165 -0.44 19.70 13.03
CA LYS A 165 -1.85 20.06 13.23
C LYS A 165 -2.62 20.22 11.91
N GLY A 166 -1.96 20.03 10.76
CA GLY A 166 -2.56 20.29 9.45
C GLY A 166 -2.86 21.76 9.19
N ASP A 167 -2.15 22.68 9.86
CA ASP A 167 -2.31 24.13 9.78
C ASP A 167 -1.43 24.79 8.70
N GLY A 168 -0.67 23.98 7.93
CA GLY A 168 0.24 24.45 6.90
C GLY A 168 1.52 25.07 7.45
N GLN A 169 1.85 24.85 8.73
CA GLN A 169 3.06 25.35 9.39
C GLN A 169 4.10 24.23 9.60
N GLY A 170 4.36 23.42 8.57
CA GLY A 170 5.42 22.41 8.64
C GLY A 170 6.82 23.03 8.60
N TYR A 171 7.82 22.28 9.07
CA TYR A 171 9.22 22.72 9.20
C TYR A 171 9.83 23.29 7.91
N LEU A 172 9.38 22.85 6.72
CA LEU A 172 9.89 23.38 5.45
C LEU A 172 9.38 24.77 5.09
N VAL A 173 8.30 25.23 5.72
CA VAL A 173 7.62 26.50 5.40
C VAL A 173 7.48 27.45 6.60
N ASN A 174 7.65 26.94 7.82
CA ASN A 174 7.56 27.73 9.05
C ASN A 174 8.89 28.47 9.32
N SER A 175 8.91 29.78 9.07
CA SER A 175 10.09 30.63 9.29
C SER A 175 10.44 30.83 10.75
N ASP A 176 9.49 30.63 11.66
CA ASP A 176 9.71 30.78 13.10
C ASP A 176 10.48 29.56 13.66
N GLU A 177 10.25 28.37 13.10
CA GLU A 177 10.93 27.14 13.50
C GLU A 177 12.20 26.84 12.68
N ASN A 178 12.25 27.29 11.42
CA ASN A 178 13.37 27.03 10.53
C ASN A 178 13.95 28.34 9.95
N PRO A 179 15.14 28.78 10.41
CA PRO A 179 15.76 30.01 9.90
C PRO A 179 16.24 29.89 8.44
N ASN A 180 16.25 28.67 7.86
CA ASN A 180 16.67 28.39 6.49
C ASN A 180 15.50 28.06 5.57
N VAL A 181 14.28 28.52 5.88
CA VAL A 181 13.11 28.34 4.99
C VAL A 181 13.43 28.92 3.61
N LYS A 182 13.26 28.07 2.59
CA LYS A 182 13.42 28.42 1.17
C LYS A 182 12.20 28.09 0.34
N TYR A 183 11.24 27.33 0.89
CA TYR A 183 10.06 26.93 0.16
C TYR A 183 8.99 28.04 0.22
N PRO A 184 8.64 28.68 -0.92
CA PRO A 184 7.85 29.91 -0.89
C PRO A 184 6.34 29.67 -0.90
N LEU A 185 5.88 28.43 -1.13
CA LEU A 185 4.47 28.12 -1.29
C LEU A 185 3.86 27.62 0.00
N VAL A 186 2.72 28.21 0.38
CA VAL A 186 1.95 27.77 1.54
C VAL A 186 1.21 26.47 1.19
N PRO A 187 1.42 25.38 1.93
CA PRO A 187 0.71 24.12 1.72
C PRO A 187 -0.79 24.27 2.02
N ALA A 188 -1.57 23.26 1.62
CA ALA A 188 -2.97 23.20 1.99
C ALA A 188 -3.12 23.18 3.53
N ILE A 189 -4.01 24.03 4.04
CA ILE A 189 -4.37 24.12 5.46
C ILE A 189 -5.64 23.28 5.63
N PHE A 190 -5.51 22.10 6.21
CA PHE A 190 -6.62 21.15 6.35
C PHE A 190 -7.67 21.61 7.36
N THR A 191 -7.33 22.57 8.22
CA THR A 191 -8.22 23.18 9.21
C THR A 191 -9.10 24.33 8.67
N LYS A 192 -9.25 24.45 7.34
CA LYS A 192 -10.17 25.41 6.71
C LYS A 192 -11.45 24.72 6.23
N ASP A 193 -12.56 25.45 6.19
CA ASP A 193 -13.88 24.98 5.73
C ASP A 193 -13.84 24.30 4.35
N THR A 194 -13.03 24.82 3.44
CA THR A 194 -12.82 24.24 2.11
C THR A 194 -12.33 22.79 2.16
N PHE A 195 -11.60 22.39 3.20
CA PHE A 195 -11.11 21.02 3.41
C PHE A 195 -11.97 20.23 4.40
N TYR A 196 -12.69 20.88 5.31
CA TYR A 196 -13.68 20.20 6.14
C TYR A 196 -14.82 19.62 5.29
N LEU A 197 -15.33 20.43 4.35
CA LEU A 197 -16.43 20.06 3.46
C LEU A 197 -16.00 19.21 2.25
N ALA A 198 -14.69 19.03 2.04
CA ALA A 198 -14.20 18.20 0.95
C ALA A 198 -14.51 16.72 1.20
N SER A 199 -14.80 15.96 0.15
CA SER A 199 -14.87 14.50 0.20
C SER A 199 -13.48 13.87 0.34
N ASN A 200 -13.43 12.59 0.72
CA ASN A 200 -12.18 11.83 0.80
C ASN A 200 -11.46 11.75 -0.55
N GLY A 201 -12.20 11.74 -1.65
CA GLY A 201 -11.68 11.77 -3.02
C GLY A 201 -10.75 12.95 -3.31
N ARG A 202 -10.96 14.11 -2.68
CA ARG A 202 -10.06 15.26 -2.83
C ARG A 202 -8.65 14.94 -2.31
N PHE A 203 -8.58 14.33 -1.13
CA PHE A 203 -7.32 13.96 -0.49
C PHE A 203 -6.69 12.79 -1.25
N TYR A 204 -7.47 11.76 -1.54
CA TYR A 204 -6.99 10.57 -2.25
C TYR A 204 -6.41 10.93 -3.63
N HIS A 205 -7.12 11.72 -4.43
CA HIS A 205 -6.63 12.15 -5.75
C HIS A 205 -5.33 12.97 -5.65
N THR A 206 -5.22 13.82 -4.62
CA THR A 206 -4.00 14.61 -4.38
C THR A 206 -2.83 13.72 -3.96
N ILE A 207 -3.07 12.65 -3.20
CA ILE A 207 -2.03 11.67 -2.87
C ILE A 207 -1.59 10.90 -4.13
N MET A 208 -2.53 10.58 -5.01
CA MET A 208 -2.27 9.83 -6.24
C MET A 208 -1.45 10.61 -7.28
N TYR A 209 -1.79 11.87 -7.53
CA TYR A 209 -1.13 12.66 -8.60
C TYR A 209 -0.39 13.90 -8.13
N GLY A 210 -0.57 14.29 -6.87
CA GLY A 210 -0.10 15.59 -6.38
C GLY A 210 -1.07 16.72 -6.70
N ARG A 211 -0.69 17.93 -6.31
CA ARG A 211 -1.42 19.16 -6.64
C ARG A 211 -0.48 20.36 -6.62
N ASN A 212 -0.53 21.15 -7.68
CA ASN A 212 0.32 22.33 -7.84
C ASN A 212 1.79 21.96 -7.69
N ALA A 213 2.43 22.34 -6.57
CA ALA A 213 3.83 22.04 -6.27
C ALA A 213 4.03 20.79 -5.38
N MET A 214 2.95 20.18 -4.89
CA MET A 214 3.01 18.89 -4.21
C MET A 214 3.08 17.77 -5.25
N GLY A 215 4.11 16.93 -5.19
CA GLY A 215 4.24 15.75 -6.05
C GLY A 215 3.33 14.59 -5.63
N SER A 216 3.35 13.51 -6.41
CA SER A 216 2.64 12.26 -6.08
C SER A 216 3.32 11.54 -4.91
N TYR A 217 2.49 10.85 -4.12
CA TYR A 217 2.89 9.94 -3.04
C TYR A 217 2.38 8.51 -3.29
N ALA A 218 1.87 8.21 -4.49
CA ALA A 218 1.38 6.88 -4.85
C ALA A 218 2.49 5.81 -4.79
N ASP A 219 3.75 6.21 -4.95
CA ASP A 219 4.95 5.39 -4.87
C ASP A 219 5.40 5.09 -3.43
N LYS A 220 4.98 5.90 -2.45
CA LYS A 220 5.44 5.81 -1.05
C LYS A 220 4.43 5.21 -0.11
N LEU A 221 3.15 5.35 -0.42
CA LEU A 221 2.04 4.85 0.39
C LEU A 221 1.32 3.74 -0.39
N GLY A 222 1.10 2.60 0.24
CA GLY A 222 0.22 1.54 -0.25
C GLY A 222 -1.25 1.95 -0.24
N TYR A 223 -2.12 1.15 -0.85
CA TYR A 223 -3.54 1.49 -0.98
C TYR A 223 -4.21 1.81 0.37
N GLU A 224 -4.04 0.93 1.36
CA GLU A 224 -4.56 1.07 2.71
C GLU A 224 -3.94 2.26 3.46
N GLU A 225 -2.62 2.38 3.40
CA GLU A 225 -1.87 3.44 4.06
C GLU A 225 -2.34 4.85 3.62
N ARG A 226 -2.73 5.02 2.35
CA ARG A 226 -3.32 6.28 1.87
C ARG A 226 -4.63 6.60 2.58
N TRP A 227 -5.45 5.59 2.84
CA TRP A 227 -6.72 5.73 3.54
C TRP A 227 -6.56 5.95 5.05
N GLU A 228 -5.59 5.30 5.67
CA GLU A 228 -5.22 5.55 7.07
C GLU A 228 -4.73 6.99 7.27
N VAL A 229 -3.89 7.50 6.37
CA VAL A 229 -3.48 8.92 6.38
C VAL A 229 -4.70 9.85 6.25
N ILE A 230 -5.67 9.50 5.41
CA ILE A 230 -6.90 10.30 5.28
C ILE A 230 -7.72 10.26 6.58
N HIS A 231 -7.87 9.11 7.24
CA HIS A 231 -8.50 9.03 8.57
C HIS A 231 -7.79 9.94 9.57
N TYR A 232 -6.45 9.93 9.58
CA TYR A 232 -5.69 10.81 10.46
C TYR A 232 -5.92 12.30 10.14
N ILE A 233 -5.92 12.69 8.86
CA ILE A 233 -6.28 14.06 8.46
C ILE A 233 -7.68 14.42 8.98
N ARG A 234 -8.67 13.52 8.88
CA ARG A 234 -10.01 13.76 9.43
C ARG A 234 -10.02 13.90 10.95
N SER A 235 -9.20 13.12 11.66
CA SER A 235 -9.04 13.26 13.12
C SER A 235 -8.46 14.62 13.51
N LEU A 236 -7.52 15.17 12.74
CA LEU A 236 -6.96 16.51 12.96
C LEU A 236 -8.03 17.58 12.76
N GLN A 237 -8.84 17.43 11.71
CA GLN A 237 -9.97 18.31 11.41
C GLN A 237 -11.02 18.29 12.52
N ALA A 238 -11.40 17.09 12.99
CA ALA A 238 -12.33 16.91 14.10
C ALA A 238 -11.80 17.56 15.38
N LYS A 239 -10.53 17.34 15.71
CA LYS A 239 -9.87 17.96 16.87
C LYS A 239 -9.87 19.49 16.79
N ALA A 240 -9.64 20.07 15.61
CA ALA A 240 -9.70 21.52 15.40
C ALA A 240 -11.11 22.09 15.61
N GLN A 241 -12.15 21.32 15.26
CA GLN A 241 -13.56 21.66 15.46
C GLN A 241 -14.11 21.24 16.85
N LYS A 242 -13.28 20.63 17.71
CA LYS A 242 -13.68 20.06 19.01
C LYS A 242 -14.78 18.98 18.88
N LEU A 243 -14.67 18.18 17.82
CA LEU A 243 -15.55 17.05 17.52
C LEU A 243 -14.80 15.72 17.75
N GLU A 244 -15.56 14.65 17.94
CA GLU A 244 -15.07 13.28 18.16
C GLU A 244 -14.88 12.56 16.81
N TYR A 245 -13.73 11.90 16.64
CA TYR A 245 -13.37 11.05 15.50
C TYR A 245 -12.46 9.91 15.98
N ASP A 246 -13.06 8.77 16.27
CA ASP A 246 -12.40 7.58 16.81
C ASP A 246 -13.15 6.29 16.41
N GLU A 247 -12.70 5.15 16.93
CA GLU A 247 -13.27 3.83 16.65
C GLU A 247 -14.74 3.67 17.10
N GLU A 248 -15.17 4.49 18.05
CA GLU A 248 -16.51 4.45 18.63
C GLU A 248 -17.45 5.43 17.92
N LYS A 249 -16.95 6.62 17.57
CA LYS A 249 -17.77 7.73 17.09
C LYS A 249 -17.09 8.58 16.03
N ASN A 250 -17.88 8.95 15.03
CA ASN A 250 -17.55 9.99 14.06
C ASN A 250 -18.64 11.07 14.09
N THR A 251 -18.36 12.17 14.80
CA THR A 251 -19.27 13.33 14.88
C THR A 251 -18.89 14.46 13.92
N PHE A 252 -17.73 14.34 13.27
CA PHE A 252 -17.23 15.34 12.32
C PHE A 252 -17.86 15.20 10.94
N ASN A 253 -17.83 14.00 10.37
CA ASN A 253 -18.32 13.74 9.02
C ASN A 253 -18.81 12.29 8.84
N PRO A 254 -19.98 11.92 9.37
CA PRO A 254 -20.47 10.53 9.38
C PRO A 254 -20.52 9.87 7.99
N ALA A 255 -20.68 10.65 6.91
CA ALA A 255 -20.74 10.16 5.53
C ALA A 255 -19.37 9.79 4.92
N PHE A 256 -18.26 10.11 5.60
CA PHE A 256 -16.90 9.97 5.08
C PHE A 256 -16.01 9.05 5.94
N GLY A 257 -16.61 8.29 6.85
CA GLY A 257 -15.90 7.28 7.61
C GLY A 257 -16.80 6.60 8.64
N THR A 258 -16.77 5.27 8.65
CA THR A 258 -17.57 4.45 9.56
C THR A 258 -16.74 4.06 10.79
N PRO A 259 -17.19 4.35 12.02
CA PRO A 259 -16.56 3.85 13.24
C PRO A 259 -16.45 2.31 13.26
N GLY A 260 -15.29 1.78 13.66
CA GLY A 260 -15.00 0.34 13.63
C GLY A 260 -15.95 -0.50 14.48
N LYS A 261 -16.47 0.02 15.60
CA LYS A 261 -17.49 -0.69 16.37
C LYS A 261 -18.83 -0.82 15.65
N GLN A 262 -19.21 0.19 14.88
CA GLN A 262 -20.43 0.13 14.05
C GLN A 262 -20.24 -0.88 12.91
N PHE A 263 -19.02 -0.96 12.38
CA PHE A 263 -18.65 -1.95 11.38
C PHE A 263 -18.72 -3.39 11.91
N GLN A 264 -18.18 -3.66 13.09
CA GLN A 264 -18.26 -4.98 13.74
C GLN A 264 -19.71 -5.38 14.06
N ALA A 265 -20.54 -4.43 14.51
CA ALA A 265 -21.97 -4.68 14.73
C ALA A 265 -22.71 -5.03 13.43
N MET A 266 -22.43 -4.32 12.32
CA MET A 266 -22.98 -4.65 11.01
C MET A 266 -22.53 -6.03 10.51
N HIS A 267 -21.24 -6.36 10.67
CA HIS A 267 -20.71 -7.68 10.31
C HIS A 267 -21.37 -8.79 11.13
N ALA A 268 -21.49 -8.61 12.46
CA ALA A 268 -22.12 -9.58 13.34
C ALA A 268 -23.60 -9.82 13.02
N MET A 269 -24.35 -8.78 12.63
CA MET A 269 -25.74 -8.92 12.20
C MET A 269 -25.86 -9.69 10.88
N MET A 270 -24.97 -9.42 9.91
CA MET A 270 -24.95 -10.12 8.62
C MET A 270 -24.51 -11.58 8.75
N SER A 271 -23.63 -11.92 9.71
CA SER A 271 -23.25 -13.31 9.97
C SER A 271 -24.37 -14.11 10.64
N THR A 272 -25.13 -13.51 11.56
CA THR A 272 -26.26 -14.19 12.23
C THR A 272 -27.42 -14.50 11.29
N ASP A 273 -27.66 -13.67 10.27
CA ASP A 273 -28.70 -13.92 9.26
C ASP A 273 -28.33 -15.09 8.32
N MET A 274 -27.05 -15.42 8.21
CA MET A 274 -26.58 -16.56 7.41
C MET A 274 -26.67 -17.89 8.19
N GLU A 275 -26.74 -17.84 9.53
CA GLU A 275 -26.90 -19.03 10.40
C GLU A 275 -28.36 -19.37 10.72
N MET A 276 -29.33 -18.50 10.39
CA MET A 276 -30.77 -18.69 10.65
C MET A 276 -31.62 -19.08 9.42
N GLN A 277 -31.12 -19.97 8.56
CA GLN A 277 -32.00 -20.79 7.71
C GLN A 277 -31.88 -22.27 8.10
N PRO A 278 -32.66 -22.75 9.10
CA PRO A 278 -32.92 -24.17 9.20
C PRO A 278 -33.80 -24.56 8.01
N GLY A 279 -33.29 -25.42 7.14
CA GLY A 279 -34.05 -25.96 6.02
C GLY A 279 -35.34 -26.61 6.51
N GLU A 280 -36.48 -26.03 6.12
CA GLU A 280 -37.77 -26.70 6.20
C GLU A 280 -37.75 -27.88 5.23
N ALA A 281 -37.46 -29.06 5.75
CA ALA A 281 -37.77 -30.32 5.08
C ALA A 281 -39.30 -30.42 4.99
N HIS A 282 -39.84 -30.15 3.81
CA HIS A 282 -41.23 -30.43 3.49
C HIS A 282 -41.40 -31.94 3.29
N ASP A 283 -41.71 -32.62 4.39
CA ASP A 283 -42.30 -33.96 4.39
C ASP A 283 -43.77 -33.85 3.99
N GLY A 284 -44.15 -34.52 2.91
CA GLY A 284 -45.51 -34.51 2.39
C GLY A 284 -45.80 -35.73 1.53
N GLU A 285 -45.87 -36.91 2.16
CA GLU A 285 -46.58 -38.05 1.59
C GLU A 285 -48.09 -37.82 1.67
N THR A 286 -48.82 -38.04 0.57
CA THR A 286 -49.94 -39.02 0.50
C THR A 286 -50.55 -39.10 -0.93
N PRO A 287 -51.20 -40.23 -1.27
CA PRO A 287 -51.32 -40.74 -2.63
C PRO A 287 -52.68 -40.46 -3.29
N ALA A 288 -52.73 -40.52 -4.63
CA ALA A 288 -53.98 -40.68 -5.36
C ALA A 288 -53.77 -41.59 -6.57
N GLU A 289 -54.52 -42.69 -6.58
CA GLU A 289 -54.61 -43.71 -7.60
C GLU A 289 -55.36 -43.22 -8.86
N GLY A 290 -55.12 -43.88 -10.00
CA GLY A 290 -56.20 -44.20 -10.95
C GLY A 290 -56.03 -43.77 -12.41
N GLU A 291 -55.64 -44.75 -13.24
CA GLU A 291 -56.03 -44.97 -14.66
C GLU A 291 -55.52 -43.95 -15.72
N GLY A 292 -54.97 -44.31 -16.89
CA GLY A 292 -54.84 -45.54 -17.64
C GLY A 292 -54.65 -45.17 -19.14
N THR A 293 -53.91 -46.00 -19.89
CA THR A 293 -53.61 -45.92 -21.35
C THR A 293 -52.55 -44.85 -21.74
N GLY A 294 -51.50 -45.09 -22.53
CA GLY A 294 -51.06 -46.19 -23.38
C GLY A 294 -50.52 -45.61 -24.70
N HIS A 295 -49.20 -45.67 -24.95
CA HIS A 295 -48.56 -45.96 -26.26
C HIS A 295 -47.05 -45.62 -26.34
N SER A 296 -46.28 -46.65 -26.72
CA SER A 296 -45.04 -46.72 -27.56
C SER A 296 -43.93 -45.66 -27.42
N GLN A 297 -42.71 -45.99 -26.97
CA GLN A 297 -41.57 -46.68 -27.64
C GLN A 297 -40.70 -45.80 -28.56
N GLU A 298 -39.38 -46.02 -28.44
CA GLU A 298 -38.22 -45.52 -29.23
C GLU A 298 -37.73 -44.10 -28.87
N GLY A 299 -36.44 -43.82 -28.65
CA GLY A 299 -35.17 -44.52 -28.85
C GLY A 299 -34.08 -43.46 -29.10
N GLY A 300 -32.84 -43.65 -28.61
CA GLY A 300 -31.70 -42.87 -29.12
C GLY A 300 -30.65 -42.43 -28.09
N ASN A 301 -29.62 -43.25 -27.96
CA ASN A 301 -28.34 -43.02 -27.28
C ASN A 301 -27.40 -42.09 -28.09
N GLY A 302 -26.42 -41.49 -27.39
CA GLY A 302 -25.16 -40.97 -27.96
C GLY A 302 -24.81 -39.59 -27.38
N HIS A 303 -23.98 -39.44 -26.34
CA HIS A 303 -22.52 -39.65 -26.32
C HIS A 303 -21.80 -39.14 -27.58
N GLN A 304 -21.39 -37.87 -27.53
CA GLN A 304 -20.00 -37.42 -27.63
C GLN A 304 -19.86 -36.07 -26.90
#